data_AF-A0A7S0LEG5-F1
#
_entry.id   AF-A0A7S0LEG5-F1
#
_cell.length_a   1.000
_cell.length_b   1.000
_cell.length_c   1.000
_cell.angle_alpha   90.00
_cell.angle_beta   90.00
_cell.angle_gamma   90.00
#
_symmetry.space_group_name_H-M   'P 1'
#
loop_
_entity.id
_entity.type
_entity.pdbx_description
1 polymer ?
#
loop_
_entity_poly.entity_id
_entity_poly.type
_entity_poly.pdbx_seq_one_letter_code
_entity_poly.pdbx_strand_id
1 'polypeptide(L)'
;PAGLVRGAAVEVLRKLEPVALAQYAPDLVLRLHHSDEYVRRVAMVALRELAPKILVSTIMQKWYHKSRDERRKAVEVLRKVEPAVLAQHVPQCLDWPATLCDRVLASLVDPSLDLADVGR
;
A
#
# COMPACT_ATOMS: atom_id res chain seq x y z
N PRO A 1 4.78 14.20 -21.19
CA PRO A 1 5.15 15.31 -20.26
C PRO A 1 4.76 15.07 -18.78
N ALA A 2 3.50 14.74 -18.46
CA ALA A 2 3.06 14.64 -17.06
C ALA A 2 3.66 13.45 -16.27
N GLY A 3 4.05 12.37 -16.96
CA GLY A 3 4.72 11.24 -16.33
C GLY A 3 6.14 11.56 -15.85
N LEU A 4 6.90 12.34 -16.62
CA LEU A 4 8.22 12.84 -16.21
C LEU A 4 8.14 13.68 -14.93
N VAL A 5 7.16 14.61 -14.86
CA VAL A 5 6.95 15.45 -13.66
C VAL A 5 6.58 14.58 -12.45
N ARG A 6 5.66 13.62 -12.61
CA ARG A 6 5.27 12.71 -11.53
C ARG A 6 6.43 11.82 -11.08
N GLY A 7 7.23 11.32 -12.01
CA GLY A 7 8.40 10.52 -11.68
C GLY A 7 9.46 11.35 -10.95
N ALA A 8 9.74 12.56 -11.43
CA ALA A 8 10.65 13.49 -10.74
C ALA A 8 10.16 13.86 -9.34
N ALA A 9 8.85 14.04 -9.14
CA ALA A 9 8.28 14.28 -7.82
C ALA A 9 8.53 13.10 -6.87
N VAL A 10 8.35 11.85 -7.34
CA VAL A 10 8.67 10.65 -6.54
C VAL A 10 10.17 10.59 -6.22
N GLU A 11 11.05 10.93 -7.17
CA GLU A 11 12.50 11.00 -6.92
C GLU A 11 12.87 12.05 -5.86
N VAL A 12 12.14 13.16 -5.77
CA VAL A 12 12.32 14.15 -4.70
C VAL A 12 11.86 13.58 -3.36
N LEU A 13 10.71 12.89 -3.31
CA LEU A 13 10.21 12.26 -2.09
C LEU A 13 11.19 11.23 -1.51
N ARG A 14 11.91 10.49 -2.37
CA ARG A 14 12.94 9.52 -1.95
C ARG A 14 14.13 10.13 -1.20
N LYS A 15 14.32 11.45 -1.28
CA LYS A 15 15.37 12.16 -0.53
C LYS A 15 14.95 12.48 0.90
N LEU A 16 13.70 12.22 1.27
CA LEU A 16 13.21 12.39 2.62
C LEU A 16 13.69 11.26 3.52
N GLU A 17 13.83 11.57 4.81
CA GLU A 17 14.04 10.54 5.83
C GLU A 17 12.91 9.50 5.80
N PRO A 18 13.17 8.21 6.11
CA PRO A 18 12.20 7.13 5.94
C PRO A 18 10.84 7.37 6.59
N VAL A 19 10.82 8.02 7.76
CA VAL A 19 9.57 8.36 8.48
C VAL A 19 8.72 9.39 7.71
N ALA A 20 9.37 10.37 7.08
CA ALA A 20 8.68 11.37 6.25
C ALA A 20 8.22 10.76 4.92
N LEU A 21 9.05 9.92 4.29
CA LEU A 21 8.68 9.18 3.08
C LEU A 21 7.46 8.27 3.33
N ALA A 22 7.40 7.60 4.50
CA ALA A 22 6.33 6.69 4.85
C ALA A 22 4.95 7.33 4.74
N GLN A 23 4.82 8.63 5.03
CA GLN A 23 3.55 9.35 4.94
C GLN A 23 2.91 9.28 3.54
N TYR A 24 3.73 9.11 2.51
CA TYR A 24 3.34 9.02 1.10
C TYR A 24 3.19 7.58 0.60
N ALA A 25 3.45 6.56 1.43
CA ALA A 25 3.33 5.15 1.03
C ALA A 25 1.98 4.82 0.36
N PRO A 26 0.82 5.31 0.86
CA PRO A 26 -0.46 5.14 0.19
C PRO A 26 -0.48 5.59 -1.27
N ASP A 27 -0.01 6.81 -1.53
CA ASP A 27 -0.01 7.39 -2.87
C ASP A 27 0.99 6.67 -3.77
N LEU A 28 2.15 6.28 -3.23
CA LEU A 28 3.16 5.52 -3.95
C LEU A 28 2.63 4.14 -4.39
N VAL A 29 1.85 3.46 -3.54
CA VAL A 29 1.14 2.22 -3.92
C VAL A 29 0.24 2.43 -5.13
N LEU A 30 -0.50 3.54 -5.18
CA LEU A 30 -1.35 3.85 -6.34
C LEU A 30 -0.54 4.10 -7.61
N ARG A 31 0.67 4.67 -7.47
CA ARG A 31 1.58 4.92 -8.61
C ARG A 31 2.17 3.64 -9.20
N LEU A 32 2.13 2.50 -8.51
CA LEU A 32 2.47 1.20 -9.09
C LEU A 32 1.55 0.80 -10.26
N HIS A 33 0.38 1.41 -10.38
CA HIS A 33 -0.58 1.18 -11.46
C HIS A 33 -0.68 2.35 -12.44
N HIS A 34 0.29 3.27 -12.41
CA HIS A 34 0.33 4.39 -13.33
C HIS A 34 0.61 3.91 -14.76
N SER A 35 0.05 4.58 -15.77
CA SER A 35 0.24 4.20 -17.19
C SER A 35 1.70 4.35 -17.65
N ASP A 36 2.37 5.39 -17.19
CA ASP A 36 3.80 5.63 -17.43
C ASP A 36 4.68 4.67 -16.61
N GLU A 37 5.54 3.91 -17.30
CA GLU A 37 6.47 2.94 -16.71
C GLU A 37 7.49 3.59 -15.78
N TYR A 38 8.01 4.78 -16.13
CA TYR A 38 8.98 5.47 -15.30
C TYR A 38 8.38 5.76 -13.92
N VAL A 39 7.14 6.24 -13.88
CA VAL A 39 6.40 6.51 -12.63
C VAL A 39 6.22 5.23 -11.80
N ARG A 40 5.85 4.10 -12.43
CA ARG A 40 5.74 2.81 -11.72
C ARG A 40 7.06 2.38 -11.11
N ARG A 41 8.14 2.51 -11.87
CA ARG A 41 9.49 2.09 -11.46
C ARG A 41 9.96 2.90 -10.25
N VAL A 42 9.90 4.23 -10.32
CA VAL A 42 10.39 5.08 -9.22
C VAL A 42 9.53 4.92 -7.96
N ALA A 43 8.22 4.69 -8.10
CA ALA A 43 7.34 4.41 -6.97
C ALA A 43 7.69 3.08 -6.28
N MET A 44 8.00 2.04 -7.07
CA MET A 44 8.45 0.76 -6.52
C MET A 44 9.78 0.90 -5.76
N VAL A 45 10.72 1.68 -6.28
CA VAL A 45 11.99 1.93 -5.60
C VAL A 45 11.77 2.69 -4.30
N ALA A 46 10.95 3.75 -4.31
CA ALA A 46 10.62 4.51 -3.10
C ALA A 46 9.99 3.62 -2.01
N LEU A 47 9.08 2.72 -2.39
CA LEU A 47 8.46 1.79 -1.44
C LEU A 47 9.46 0.79 -0.84
N ARG A 48 10.52 0.42 -1.57
CA ARG A 48 11.57 -0.50 -1.09
C ARG A 48 12.56 0.16 -0.12
N GLU A 49 12.61 1.48 -0.09
CA GLU A 49 13.43 2.24 0.88
C GLU A 49 12.78 2.28 2.27
N LEU A 50 11.49 1.93 2.37
CA LEU A 50 10.79 1.82 3.64
C LEU A 50 11.04 0.46 4.28
N ALA A 51 11.34 0.45 5.59
CA ALA A 51 11.36 -0.78 6.36
C ALA A 51 9.99 -1.48 6.27
N PRO A 52 9.92 -2.81 6.08
CA PRO A 52 8.66 -3.53 5.88
C PRO A 52 7.60 -3.24 6.96
N LYS A 53 8.02 -3.14 8.23
CA LYS A 53 7.12 -2.79 9.34
C LYS A 53 6.49 -1.41 9.19
N ILE A 54 7.29 -0.41 8.82
CA ILE A 54 6.82 0.96 8.60
C ILE A 54 5.83 0.99 7.42
N LEU A 55 6.17 0.30 6.33
CA LEU A 55 5.31 0.19 5.14
C LEU A 55 3.94 -0.42 5.49
N VAL A 56 3.93 -1.59 6.14
CA VAL A 56 2.69 -2.27 6.53
C VAL A 56 1.85 -1.41 7.46
N SER A 57 2.45 -0.87 8.53
CA SER A 57 1.73 -0.02 9.48
C SER A 57 1.11 1.20 8.82
N THR A 58 1.85 1.86 7.91
CA THR A 58 1.37 3.09 7.27
C THR A 58 0.27 2.81 6.27
N ILE A 59 0.38 1.73 5.51
CA ILE A 59 -0.70 1.26 4.63
C ILE A 59 -1.94 0.98 5.47
N MET A 60 -1.84 0.14 6.51
CA MET A 60 -2.99 -0.24 7.32
C MET A 60 -3.71 0.97 7.95
N GLN A 61 -2.97 1.92 8.54
CA GLN A 61 -3.59 3.10 9.14
C GLN A 61 -4.32 4.00 8.14
N LYS A 62 -3.81 4.14 6.92
CA LYS A 62 -4.27 5.18 5.97
C LYS A 62 -5.22 4.66 4.90
N TRP A 63 -5.53 3.36 4.86
CA TRP A 63 -6.18 2.77 3.70
C TRP A 63 -7.62 2.29 3.90
N TYR A 64 -8.09 2.08 5.13
CA TYR A 64 -9.42 1.50 5.33
C TYR A 64 -10.56 2.40 4.81
N HIS A 65 -10.35 3.71 4.82
CA HIS A 65 -11.27 4.74 4.30
C HIS A 65 -11.14 5.01 2.79
N LYS A 66 -10.22 4.31 2.11
CA LYS A 66 -9.99 4.48 0.67
C LYS A 66 -11.01 3.72 -0.17
N SER A 67 -11.08 4.07 -1.44
CA SER A 67 -11.97 3.37 -2.38
C SER A 67 -11.61 1.89 -2.50
N ARG A 68 -12.57 1.07 -2.92
CA ARG A 68 -12.38 -0.37 -3.12
C ARG A 68 -11.19 -0.69 -4.05
N ASP A 69 -11.06 0.05 -5.14
CA ASP A 69 -9.98 -0.14 -6.10
C ASP A 69 -8.62 0.28 -5.55
N GLU A 70 -8.59 1.34 -4.73
CA GLU A 70 -7.40 1.67 -3.97
C GLU A 70 -7.09 0.48 -3.06
N ARG A 71 -7.98 0.09 -2.13
CA ARG A 71 -7.80 -1.04 -1.18
C ARG A 71 -7.22 -2.31 -1.80
N ARG A 72 -7.69 -2.70 -2.99
CA ARG A 72 -7.13 -3.83 -3.74
C ARG A 72 -5.64 -3.70 -4.02
N LYS A 73 -5.19 -2.53 -4.48
CA LYS A 73 -3.78 -2.27 -4.86
C LYS A 73 -2.81 -2.37 -3.68
N ALA A 74 -3.20 -2.00 -2.46
CA ALA A 74 -2.32 -2.22 -1.29
C ALA A 74 -2.34 -3.65 -0.85
N VAL A 75 -3.47 -4.36 -0.93
CA VAL A 75 -3.42 -5.79 -0.61
C VAL A 75 -2.45 -6.50 -1.56
N GLU A 76 -2.38 -6.11 -2.84
CA GLU A 76 -1.34 -6.60 -3.76
C GLU A 76 0.09 -6.29 -3.30
N VAL A 77 0.34 -5.15 -2.64
CA VAL A 77 1.64 -4.80 -2.05
C VAL A 77 1.89 -5.55 -0.76
N LEU A 78 0.89 -5.63 0.13
CA LEU A 78 0.98 -6.33 1.41
C LEU A 78 1.23 -7.83 1.20
N ARG A 79 0.62 -8.47 0.17
CA ARG A 79 0.88 -9.87 -0.21
C ARG A 79 2.35 -10.15 -0.57
N LYS A 80 3.15 -9.12 -0.87
CA LYS A 80 4.58 -9.24 -1.18
C LYS A 80 5.47 -9.03 0.04
N VAL A 81 4.89 -8.69 1.19
CA VAL A 81 5.60 -8.56 2.47
C VAL A 81 5.61 -9.91 3.19
N GLU A 82 6.66 -10.18 3.94
CA GLU A 82 6.78 -11.39 4.75
C GLU A 82 5.56 -11.58 5.66
N PRO A 83 4.94 -12.78 5.69
CA PRO A 83 3.76 -13.05 6.50
C PRO A 83 3.92 -12.72 7.99
N ALA A 84 5.11 -12.94 8.54
CA ALA A 84 5.42 -12.64 9.94
C ALA A 84 5.35 -11.14 10.25
N VAL A 85 5.70 -10.27 9.29
CA VAL A 85 5.58 -8.81 9.44
C VAL A 85 4.11 -8.38 9.38
N LEU A 86 3.33 -8.97 8.46
CA LEU A 86 1.89 -8.71 8.37
C LEU A 86 1.16 -9.13 9.65
N ALA A 87 1.47 -10.31 10.18
CA ALA A 87 0.86 -10.86 11.39
C ALA A 87 1.01 -9.91 12.61
N GLN A 88 2.15 -9.21 12.73
CA GLN A 88 2.40 -8.24 13.80
C GLN A 88 1.46 -7.02 13.76
N HIS A 89 0.85 -6.74 12.61
CA HIS A 89 0.04 -5.54 12.38
C HIS A 89 -1.46 -5.84 12.29
N VAL A 90 -1.87 -7.11 12.36
CA VAL A 90 -3.28 -7.53 12.41
C VAL A 90 -4.10 -6.78 13.48
N PRO A 91 -3.58 -6.51 14.70
CA PRO A 91 -4.33 -5.73 15.69
C PRO A 91 -4.67 -4.29 15.26
N GLN A 92 -3.94 -3.71 14.30
CA GLN A 92 -4.24 -2.37 13.78
C GLN A 92 -5.54 -2.32 12.95
N CYS A 93 -6.06 -3.48 12.56
CA CYS A 93 -7.34 -3.60 11.88
C CYS A 93 -8.54 -3.61 12.86
N LEU A 94 -8.32 -3.61 14.18
CA LEU A 94 -9.39 -3.59 15.19
C LEU A 94 -10.25 -2.31 15.12
N ASP A 95 -9.67 -1.20 14.63
CA ASP A 95 -10.39 0.07 14.44
C ASP A 95 -11.17 0.12 13.12
N TRP A 96 -11.11 -0.93 12.30
CA TRP A 96 -11.83 -1.01 11.04
C TRP A 96 -13.21 -1.63 11.25
N PRO A 97 -14.16 -1.45 10.32
CA PRO A 97 -15.35 -2.28 10.29
C PRO A 97 -14.95 -3.76 10.29
N ALA A 98 -15.52 -4.57 11.19
CA ALA A 98 -15.12 -5.98 11.38
C ALA A 98 -15.13 -6.77 10.05
N THR A 99 -16.14 -6.52 9.21
CA THR A 99 -16.27 -7.14 7.87
C THR A 99 -15.13 -6.77 6.91
N LEU A 100 -14.51 -5.61 7.08
CA LEU A 100 -13.38 -5.16 6.27
C LEU A 100 -12.07 -5.80 6.73
N CYS A 101 -11.83 -5.82 8.04
CA CYS A 101 -10.67 -6.46 8.65
C CYS A 101 -10.58 -7.95 8.24
N ASP A 102 -11.65 -8.71 8.53
CA ASP A 102 -11.68 -10.16 8.30
C ASP A 102 -11.44 -10.51 6.82
N ARG A 103 -12.03 -9.73 5.91
CA ARG A 103 -11.86 -9.96 4.46
C ARG A 103 -10.48 -9.62 3.96
N VAL A 104 -9.88 -8.52 4.44
CA VAL A 104 -8.49 -8.18 4.07
C VAL A 104 -7.55 -9.26 4.58
N LEU A 105 -7.70 -9.71 5.84
CA LEU A 105 -6.91 -10.80 6.39
C LEU A 105 -7.12 -12.11 5.62
N ALA A 106 -8.36 -12.48 5.31
CA ALA A 106 -8.67 -13.65 4.51
C ALA A 106 -8.01 -13.58 3.11
N SER A 107 -8.06 -12.40 2.47
CA SER A 107 -7.44 -12.20 1.15
C SER A 107 -5.90 -12.22 1.19
N LEU A 108 -5.27 -11.96 2.34
CA LEU A 108 -3.82 -12.11 2.50
C LEU A 108 -3.42 -13.59 2.56
N VAL A 109 -4.30 -14.45 3.08
CA VAL A 109 -4.09 -15.91 3.19
C VAL A 109 -4.50 -16.64 1.92
N ASP A 110 -5.62 -16.25 1.31
CA ASP A 110 -6.15 -16.80 0.06
C ASP A 110 -6.22 -15.70 -1.02
N PRO A 111 -5.25 -15.69 -1.96
CA PRO A 111 -5.21 -14.70 -3.03
C PRO A 111 -6.40 -14.74 -4.00
N SER A 112 -7.13 -15.87 -4.05
CA SER A 112 -8.30 -16.05 -4.91
C SER A 112 -9.55 -15.33 -4.40
N LEU A 113 -9.57 -14.96 -3.13
CA LEU A 113 -10.62 -14.14 -2.55
C LEU A 113 -10.52 -12.72 -3.12
N ASP A 114 -11.52 -12.35 -3.92
CA ASP A 114 -11.62 -11.03 -4.49
C ASP A 114 -12.04 -10.01 -3.42
N LEU A 115 -11.31 -8.90 -3.34
CA LEU A 115 -11.71 -7.72 -2.57
C LEU A 115 -12.90 -7.00 -3.23
N ALA A 116 -13.44 -7.56 -4.31
CA ALA A 116 -14.58 -7.07 -5.02
C ALA A 116 -15.83 -6.85 -4.15
N ASP A 117 -16.06 -7.73 -3.19
CA ASP A 117 -17.25 -7.64 -2.35
C ASP A 117 -17.04 -6.78 -1.11
N VAL A 118 -15.92 -6.06 -1.03
CA VAL A 118 -15.59 -5.18 0.09
C VAL A 118 -16.21 -3.79 -0.15
N GLY A 119 -17.47 -3.63 0.30
CA GLY A 119 -18.15 -2.34 0.34
C GLY A 119 -19.57 -2.32 -0.22
N ARG A 120 -20.45 -3.20 0.26
CA ARG A 120 -21.85 -2.82 0.46
C ARG A 120 -22.03 -2.39 1.91
#